data_AF-A0A2V0N384-F1
#
_entry.id   AF-A0A2V0N384-F1
#
_cell.length_a   1.000
_cell.length_b   1.000
_cell.length_c   1.000
_cell.angle_alpha   90.00
_cell.angle_beta   90.00
_cell.angle_gamma   90.00
#
_symmetry.space_group_name_H-M   'P 1'
#
loop_
_entity.id
_entity.type
_entity.pdbx_description
1 polymer ?
#
loop_
_entity_poly.entity_id
_entity_poly.type
_entity_poly.pdbx_seq_one_letter_code
_entity_poly.pdbx_strand_id
1 'polypeptide(L)'
;MKRCIVGGLAALLMAVELIASAPHAGAGCQYGGPVLSKCDGPVQPDGTWQRCVAVATLMYRGASSYLVPDKRCDVMGSDQQPGDPAFADPPTHIDD
;
A
#
# COMPACT_ATOMS: atom_id res chain seq x y z
N MET A 1 -5.56 -35.76 27.10
CA MET A 1 -5.06 -35.85 25.70
C MET A 1 -6.09 -35.39 24.66
N LYS A 2 -7.23 -36.07 24.48
CA LYS A 2 -8.26 -35.66 23.48
C LYS A 2 -8.78 -34.22 23.64
N ARG A 3 -9.03 -33.75 24.87
CA ARG A 3 -9.52 -32.39 25.14
C ARG A 3 -8.50 -31.29 24.79
N CYS A 4 -7.21 -31.59 24.96
CA CYS A 4 -6.13 -30.66 24.63
C CYS A 4 -5.96 -30.51 23.11
N ILE A 5 -6.15 -31.60 22.37
CA ILE A 5 -6.10 -31.59 20.89
C ILE A 5 -7.27 -30.77 20.34
N VAL A 6 -8.49 -30.97 20.86
CA VAL A 6 -9.68 -30.20 20.42
C VAL A 6 -9.53 -28.72 20.74
N GLY A 7 -9.04 -28.37 21.94
CA GLY A 7 -8.78 -26.97 22.31
C GLY A 7 -7.71 -26.30 21.43
N GLY A 8 -6.62 -27.01 21.14
CA GLY A 8 -5.57 -26.50 20.25
C GLY A 8 -6.06 -26.29 18.81
N LEU A 9 -6.86 -27.22 18.28
CA LEU A 9 -7.43 -27.10 16.94
C LEU A 9 -8.41 -25.92 16.83
N ALA A 10 -9.25 -25.73 17.85
CA ALA A 10 -10.16 -24.60 17.91
C ALA A 10 -9.39 -23.27 17.94
N ALA A 11 -8.36 -23.14 18.76
CA ALA A 11 -7.54 -21.93 18.81
C ALA A 11 -6.87 -21.60 17.47
N LEU A 12 -6.36 -22.62 16.76
CA LEU A 12 -5.76 -22.45 15.44
C LEU A 12 -6.79 -22.01 14.39
N LEU A 13 -7.99 -22.58 14.40
CA LEU A 13 -9.06 -22.19 13.47
C LEU A 13 -9.50 -20.75 13.70
N MET A 14 -9.67 -20.33 14.95
CA MET A 14 -10.01 -18.94 15.29
C MET A 14 -8.91 -17.97 14.85
N ALA A 15 -7.64 -18.33 15.02
CA ALA A 15 -6.52 -17.51 14.57
C ALA A 15 -6.48 -17.37 13.03
N VAL A 16 -6.74 -18.45 12.30
CA VAL A 16 -6.80 -18.42 10.82
C VAL A 16 -8.00 -17.60 10.34
N GLU A 17 -9.17 -17.73 10.96
CA GLU A 17 -10.33 -16.89 10.64
C GLU A 17 -10.04 -15.40 10.86
N LEU A 18 -9.35 -15.03 11.95
CA LEU A 18 -8.97 -13.63 12.19
C LEU A 18 -8.03 -13.08 11.11
N ILE A 19 -7.12 -13.91 10.60
CA ILE A 19 -6.19 -13.51 9.52
C ILE A 19 -6.94 -13.40 8.18
N ALA A 20 -7.87 -14.33 7.90
CA ALA A 20 -8.63 -14.34 6.65
C ALA A 20 -9.73 -13.26 6.59
N SER A 21 -10.24 -12.84 7.76
CA SER A 21 -11.29 -11.83 7.88
C SER A 21 -10.75 -10.42 8.06
N ALA A 22 -9.43 -10.27 8.23
CA ALA A 22 -8.82 -8.95 8.26
C ALA A 22 -9.19 -8.26 6.94
N PRO A 23 -9.83 -7.06 7.00
CA PRO A 23 -10.01 -6.25 5.81
C PRO A 23 -8.65 -6.19 5.11
N HIS A 24 -8.62 -6.44 3.80
CA HIS A 24 -7.42 -6.13 3.02
C HIS A 24 -7.04 -4.72 3.44
N ALA A 25 -5.84 -4.52 3.99
CA ALA A 25 -5.42 -3.24 4.54
C ALA A 25 -5.77 -2.18 3.50
N GLY A 26 -6.84 -1.41 3.76
CA GLY A 26 -7.60 -0.71 2.75
C GLY A 26 -6.70 0.32 2.10
N ALA A 27 -6.21 -0.03 0.93
CA ALA A 27 -5.15 0.64 0.23
C ALA A 27 -5.73 1.08 -1.10
N GLY A 28 -6.50 2.16 -1.08
CA GLY A 28 -7.12 2.68 -2.28
C GLY A 28 -6.03 3.06 -3.28
N CYS A 29 -6.22 2.65 -4.54
CA CYS A 29 -5.32 2.95 -5.63
C CYS A 29 -6.01 3.86 -6.66
N GLN A 30 -5.38 4.99 -6.93
CA GLN A 30 -5.71 5.80 -8.10
C GLN A 30 -4.77 5.47 -9.26
N TYR A 31 -5.35 5.33 -10.44
CA TYR A 31 -4.65 5.02 -11.68
C TYR A 31 -4.89 6.12 -12.71
N GLY A 32 -3.87 6.40 -13.53
CA GLY A 32 -3.93 7.42 -14.59
C GLY A 32 -3.43 8.80 -14.16
N GLY A 33 -3.45 9.74 -15.09
CA GLY A 33 -2.84 11.06 -14.93
C GLY A 33 -1.32 11.04 -15.17
N PRO A 34 -0.52 11.87 -14.47
CA PRO A 34 0.93 11.97 -14.66
C PRO A 34 1.72 10.78 -14.10
N VAL A 35 1.05 9.85 -13.41
CA VAL A 35 1.64 8.67 -12.76
C VAL A 35 0.96 7.40 -13.26
N LEU A 36 1.66 6.26 -13.22
CA LEU A 36 1.12 4.96 -13.61
C LEU A 36 0.13 4.46 -12.56
N SER A 37 0.51 4.57 -11.29
CA SER A 37 -0.34 4.24 -10.16
C SER A 37 0.07 5.04 -8.93
N LYS A 38 -0.89 5.28 -8.05
CA LYS A 38 -0.68 5.87 -6.73
C LYS A 38 -1.57 5.13 -5.76
N CYS A 39 -0.98 4.49 -4.77
CA CYS A 39 -1.69 3.70 -3.79
C CYS A 39 -1.24 4.09 -2.39
N ASP A 40 -2.20 4.16 -1.49
CA ASP A 40 -1.93 4.39 -0.08
C ASP A 40 -1.94 3.06 0.68
N GLY A 41 -1.07 2.91 1.66
CA GLY A 41 -1.11 1.82 2.63
C GLY A 41 -2.03 2.19 3.79
N PRO A 42 -2.26 1.26 4.74
CA PRO A 42 -3.16 1.52 5.86
C PRO A 42 -2.72 2.74 6.68
N VAL A 43 -3.71 3.50 7.15
CA VAL A 43 -3.49 4.56 8.14
C VAL A 43 -3.04 3.94 9.47
N GLN A 44 -1.87 4.36 9.94
CA GLN A 44 -1.28 4.00 11.22
C GLN A 44 -2.00 4.71 12.39
N PRO A 45 -1.85 4.21 13.63
CA PRO A 45 -2.52 4.80 14.80
C PRO A 45 -2.09 6.25 15.12
N ASP A 46 -0.95 6.69 14.59
CA ASP A 46 -0.47 8.08 14.66
C ASP A 46 -1.08 8.98 13.58
N GLY A 47 -1.96 8.43 12.73
CA GLY A 47 -2.63 9.14 11.63
C GLY A 47 -1.81 9.24 10.35
N THR A 48 -0.61 8.66 10.31
CA THR A 48 0.22 8.62 9.09
C THR A 48 -0.16 7.46 8.19
N TRP A 49 0.17 7.53 6.91
CA TRP A 49 0.05 6.40 6.00
C TRP A 49 1.21 6.40 5.01
N GLN A 50 1.44 5.29 4.33
CA GLN A 50 2.48 5.22 3.31
C GLN A 50 1.88 5.38 1.92
N ARG A 51 2.28 6.39 1.16
CA ARG A 51 1.88 6.53 -0.24
C ARG A 51 2.98 6.02 -1.14
N CYS A 52 2.61 5.17 -2.09
CA CYS A 52 3.51 4.68 -3.13
C CYS A 52 3.05 5.12 -4.51
N VAL A 53 3.92 5.81 -5.24
CA VAL A 53 3.68 6.28 -6.60
C VAL A 53 4.59 5.54 -7.57
N ALA A 54 4.01 5.02 -8.65
CA ALA A 54 4.75 4.46 -9.77
C ALA A 54 4.78 5.47 -10.92
N VAL A 55 5.98 5.82 -11.39
CA VAL A 55 6.18 6.71 -12.55
C VAL A 55 6.90 5.97 -13.67
N ALA A 56 6.58 6.32 -14.91
CA ALA A 56 7.30 5.78 -16.06
C ALA A 56 8.67 6.46 -16.16
N THR A 57 9.73 5.73 -15.86
CA THR A 57 11.11 6.22 -15.96
C THR A 57 11.75 5.73 -17.24
N LEU A 58 12.38 6.63 -18.00
CA LEU A 58 13.08 6.27 -19.22
C LEU A 58 14.42 5.61 -18.89
N MET A 59 14.56 4.35 -19.32
CA MET A 59 15.81 3.61 -19.26
C MET A 59 16.55 3.73 -20.59
N TYR A 60 17.71 4.38 -20.56
CA TYR A 60 18.54 4.58 -21.75
C TYR A 60 19.30 3.31 -22.13
N ARG A 61 18.99 2.76 -23.31
CA ARG A 61 19.75 1.67 -23.95
C ARG A 61 19.96 1.93 -25.44
N GLY A 62 20.45 3.13 -25.76
CA GLY A 62 20.66 3.57 -27.14
C GLY A 62 19.34 3.58 -27.93
N ALA A 63 19.34 2.98 -29.13
CA ALA A 63 18.17 2.88 -30.00
C ALA A 63 17.02 2.02 -29.42
N SER A 64 17.30 1.20 -28.39
CA SER A 64 16.32 0.35 -27.72
C SER A 64 15.98 0.86 -26.32
N SER A 65 15.86 2.18 -26.16
CA SER A 65 15.43 2.77 -24.89
C SER A 65 13.95 2.46 -24.62
N TYR A 66 13.59 2.23 -23.36
CA TYR A 66 12.24 1.82 -22.96
C TYR A 66 11.84 2.44 -21.62
N LEU A 67 10.53 2.54 -21.39
CA LEU A 67 9.99 3.01 -20.12
C LEU A 67 9.87 1.82 -19.16
N VAL A 68 10.33 2.02 -17.93
CA VAL A 68 10.13 1.07 -16.82
C VAL A 68 9.31 1.75 -15.72
N PRO A 69 8.46 1.00 -15.01
CA PRO A 69 7.84 1.52 -13.80
C PRO A 69 8.92 1.70 -12.71
N ASP A 70 9.09 2.91 -12.21
CA ASP A 70 9.85 3.22 -11.00
C ASP A 70 8.87 3.49 -9.87
N LYS A 71 8.91 2.68 -8.81
CA LYS A 71 8.03 2.82 -7.66
C LYS A 71 8.79 3.49 -6.52
N ARG A 72 8.24 4.59 -6.03
CA ARG A 72 8.75 5.32 -4.87
C ARG A 72 7.66 5.35 -3.81
N CYS A 73 8.05 5.27 -2.54
CA CYS A 73 7.12 5.33 -1.42
C CYS A 73 7.59 6.36 -0.41
N ASP A 74 6.64 7.10 0.16
CA ASP A 74 6.90 8.08 1.21
C ASP A 74 5.80 8.04 2.26
N VAL A 75 6.08 8.58 3.44
CA VAL A 75 5.11 8.70 4.52
C VAL A 75 4.34 10.00 4.35
N MET A 76 3.02 9.89 4.43
CA MET A 76 2.06 10.97 4.37
C MET A 76 1.41 11.19 5.73
N GLY A 77 0.97 12.41 6.01
CA GLY A 77 0.23 12.77 7.21
C GLY A 77 0.00 14.27 7.30
N SER A 78 -0.70 14.73 8.34
CA SER A 78 -0.98 16.16 8.55
C SER A 78 0.28 17.03 8.62
N ASP A 79 1.39 16.46 9.09
CA ASP A 79 2.68 17.14 9.25
C ASP A 79 3.74 16.69 8.22
N GLN A 80 3.40 15.72 7.36
CA GLN A 80 4.29 15.16 6.35
C GLN A 80 3.62 15.20 4.99
N GLN A 81 3.94 16.26 4.24
CA GLN A 81 3.57 16.43 2.85
C GLN A 81 4.86 16.43 2.01
N PRO A 82 5.12 15.37 1.23
CA PRO A 82 6.23 15.36 0.28
C PRO A 82 6.13 16.55 -0.69
N GLY A 83 7.25 17.17 -1.02
CA GLY A 83 7.26 18.30 -1.98
C GLY A 83 6.95 17.88 -3.42
N ASP A 84 6.98 16.59 -3.72
CA ASP A 84 6.64 16.05 -5.04
C ASP A 84 5.12 16.04 -5.23
N PRO A 85 4.57 16.82 -6.18
CA PRO A 85 3.13 16.85 -6.43
C PRO A 85 2.56 15.49 -6.88
N ALA A 86 3.38 14.61 -7.44
CA ALA A 86 2.96 13.23 -7.76
C ALA A 86 2.57 12.44 -6.48
N PHE A 87 3.16 12.82 -5.34
CA PHE A 87 2.84 12.29 -4.01
C PHE A 87 1.84 13.15 -3.26
N ALA A 88 1.91 14.49 -3.34
CA ALA A 88 1.13 15.37 -2.47
C ALA A 88 -0.34 15.54 -2.85
N ASP A 89 -0.70 15.28 -4.11
CA ASP A 89 -2.09 15.39 -4.59
C ASP A 89 -2.70 14.00 -4.77
N PRO A 90 -3.93 13.69 -4.31
CA PRO A 90 -4.69 14.48 -3.35
C PRO A 90 -4.03 14.43 -1.97
N PRO A 91 -4.15 15.47 -1.14
CA PRO A 91 -3.49 15.51 0.17
C PRO A 91 -4.07 14.52 1.20
N THR A 92 -5.24 13.96 0.92
CA THR A 92 -5.92 13.00 1.78
C THR A 92 -5.53 11.56 1.46
N HIS A 93 -5.75 10.67 2.43
CA HIS A 93 -5.67 9.22 2.21
C HIS A 93 -6.61 8.79 1.07
N ILE A 94 -6.16 7.82 0.27
CA ILE A 94 -6.95 7.20 -0.78
C ILE A 94 -7.58 5.93 -0.21
N ASP A 95 -8.88 5.98 0.02
CA ASP A 95 -9.69 4.83 0.41
C ASP A 95 -10.23 4.12 -0.84
N ASP A 96 -10.51 2.81 -0.73
CA ASP A 96 -11.04 1.94 -1.80
C ASP A 96 -12.59 1.90 -1.81
#